data_AF-A0A1S4A4W9-F1
#
_entry.id   AF-A0A1S4A4W9-F1
#
_cell.length_a   1.000
_cell.length_b   1.000
_cell.length_c   1.000
_cell.angle_alpha   90.00
_cell.angle_beta   90.00
_cell.angle_gamma   90.00
#
_symmetry.space_group_name_H-M   'P 1'
#
loop_
_entity.id
_entity.type
_entity.pdbx_description
1 polymer ?
#
loop_
_entity_poly.entity_id
_entity_poly.type
_entity_poly.pdbx_seq_one_letter_code
_entity_poly.pdbx_strand_id
1 'polypeptide(L)'
;MAPNKKWMELIHDRLNNAYKLGVNNFLDFAFTRLREARVIRCPCIKCCNTSSGTREMVKSHLIVHEIIQNYTFWYHHGKKLGEPQSNSEDVEDDDIEEAYGEDEIHGILRDLYPNFDADNTNIDGNDFLEEEQNLEAKKFYRLLKDFEQPLYQNSKVSKLSTMVKLLHIKSIGCWSHESFTMFLKMLKEDLLPTESNLPDSYYEAKKIIRDLGLSYKKIDACKNNCMLYWKDDKFLESCKVCGASRWKEDKHSGETKFKSGKKIAHKILRYFPLKPRLQRLFMSSKISSLMTWHQEKRVDNGMMRHPADSMAWKKFDELHQSFAAEPRNVRLGLASDGFQLFGSSRTPYNIWPVVLIPYNLPP
;
A
#
# COMPACT_ATOMS: atom_id res chain seq x y z
N MET A 1 -27.52 20.85 8.89
CA MET A 1 -26.81 20.30 7.72
C MET A 1 -25.42 20.88 7.66
N ALA A 2 -24.44 20.15 7.13
CA ALA A 2 -23.09 20.67 6.94
C ALA A 2 -23.04 21.53 5.67
N PRO A 3 -22.44 22.73 5.71
CA PRO A 3 -22.36 23.61 4.55
C PRO A 3 -21.45 23.03 3.45
N ASN A 4 -21.67 23.51 2.22
CA ASN A 4 -20.86 23.17 1.04
C ASN A 4 -19.36 23.44 1.30
N LYS A 5 -18.49 22.57 0.78
CA LYS A 5 -17.04 22.57 1.03
C LYS A 5 -16.20 22.93 -0.19
N LYS A 6 -16.81 23.15 -1.37
CA LYS A 6 -16.12 23.54 -2.61
C LYS A 6 -15.28 24.81 -2.43
N TRP A 7 -15.66 25.70 -1.51
CA TRP A 7 -14.87 26.89 -1.17
C TRP A 7 -13.47 26.56 -0.63
N MET A 8 -13.27 25.38 -0.02
CA MET A 8 -11.96 24.94 0.49
C MET A 8 -10.97 24.65 -0.64
N GLU A 9 -11.43 24.55 -1.90
CA GLU A 9 -10.60 24.35 -3.09
C GLU A 9 -10.14 25.70 -3.70
N LEU A 10 -10.79 26.81 -3.36
CA LEU A 10 -10.53 28.16 -3.89
C LEU A 10 -9.35 28.89 -3.22
N ILE A 11 -8.30 28.15 -2.87
CA ILE A 11 -7.17 28.66 -2.07
C ILE A 11 -6.27 29.63 -2.83
N HIS A 12 -6.27 29.59 -4.17
CA HIS A 12 -5.51 30.52 -4.99
C HIS A 12 -6.17 31.91 -5.12
N ASP A 13 -7.43 32.06 -4.67
CA ASP A 13 -8.17 33.33 -4.69
C ASP A 13 -8.95 33.55 -3.37
N ARG A 14 -8.21 33.81 -2.29
CA ARG A 14 -8.75 33.98 -0.93
C ARG A 14 -9.51 35.29 -0.73
N LEU A 15 -9.40 36.21 -1.69
CA LEU A 15 -10.17 37.45 -1.72
C LEU A 15 -11.52 37.26 -2.40
N ASN A 16 -11.71 36.13 -3.10
CA ASN A 16 -12.96 35.75 -3.72
C ASN A 16 -14.11 35.75 -2.72
N ASN A 17 -15.26 36.24 -3.17
CA ASN A 17 -16.48 36.27 -2.38
C ASN A 17 -16.96 34.86 -2.03
N ALA A 18 -16.74 33.86 -2.90
CA ALA A 18 -17.10 32.46 -2.65
C ALA A 18 -16.27 31.84 -1.51
N TYR A 19 -14.96 32.15 -1.44
CA TYR A 19 -14.10 31.72 -0.34
C TYR A 19 -14.53 32.37 0.99
N LYS A 20 -14.72 33.68 0.99
CA LYS A 20 -15.17 34.43 2.19
C LYS A 20 -16.54 33.95 2.70
N LEU A 21 -17.47 33.69 1.78
CA LEU A 21 -18.79 33.15 2.10
C LEU A 21 -18.68 31.75 2.71
N GLY A 22 -17.86 30.88 2.10
CA GLY A 22 -17.56 29.55 2.62
C GLY A 22 -16.97 29.55 4.04
N VAL A 23 -16.02 30.45 4.30
CA VAL A 23 -15.45 30.66 5.65
C VAL A 23 -16.53 31.09 6.65
N ASN A 24 -17.40 32.04 6.28
CA ASN A 24 -18.48 32.47 7.17
C ASN A 24 -19.45 31.32 7.48
N ASN A 25 -19.86 30.56 6.46
CA ASN A 25 -20.76 29.41 6.59
C ASN A 25 -20.15 28.31 7.49
N PHE A 26 -18.84 28.06 7.36
CA PHE A 26 -18.12 27.15 8.26
C PHE A 26 -18.14 27.64 9.71
N LEU A 27 -17.88 28.94 9.94
CA LEU A 27 -17.90 29.51 11.28
C LEU A 27 -19.31 29.46 11.88
N ASP A 28 -20.34 29.75 11.10
CA ASP A 28 -21.74 29.61 11.56
C ASP A 28 -22.02 28.16 11.95
N PHE A 29 -21.69 27.20 11.10
CA PHE A 29 -21.83 25.79 11.42
C PHE A 29 -21.11 25.40 12.74
N ALA A 30 -19.85 25.82 12.90
CA ALA A 30 -19.04 25.47 14.05
C ALA A 30 -19.58 26.08 15.36
N PHE A 31 -19.89 27.37 15.36
CA PHE A 31 -20.36 28.07 16.56
C PHE A 31 -21.81 27.73 16.91
N THR A 32 -22.69 27.47 15.93
CA THR A 32 -24.08 27.03 16.21
C THR A 32 -24.13 25.64 16.85
N ARG A 33 -23.22 24.73 16.49
CA ARG A 33 -23.20 23.38 17.04
C ARG A 33 -22.52 23.26 18.39
N LEU A 34 -21.57 24.16 18.66
CA LEU A 34 -20.85 24.17 19.92
C LEU A 34 -21.57 24.96 21.02
N ARG A 35 -22.78 25.50 20.76
CA ARG A 35 -23.86 26.15 21.57
C ARG A 35 -23.47 27.05 22.77
N GLU A 36 -22.35 26.82 23.43
CA GLU A 36 -21.82 27.52 24.60
C GLU A 36 -20.34 27.96 24.44
N ALA A 37 -19.63 27.43 23.44
CA ALA A 37 -18.21 27.73 23.25
C ALA A 37 -17.99 29.12 22.62
N ARG A 38 -17.42 30.06 23.38
CA ARG A 38 -16.97 31.38 22.87
C ARG A 38 -15.73 31.28 21.97
N VAL A 39 -15.09 30.13 21.94
CA VAL A 39 -13.89 29.85 21.16
C VAL A 39 -14.00 28.48 20.49
N ILE A 40 -13.43 28.35 19.28
CA ILE A 40 -13.33 27.09 18.54
C ILE A 40 -11.87 26.81 18.21
N ARG A 41 -11.54 25.54 17.97
CA ARG A 41 -10.22 25.17 17.43
C ARG A 41 -10.03 25.84 16.07
N CYS A 42 -8.85 26.38 15.80
CA CYS A 42 -8.56 27.09 14.56
C CYS A 42 -8.07 26.10 13.50
N PRO A 43 -8.83 25.83 12.43
CA PRO A 43 -8.42 24.87 11.39
C PRO A 43 -7.53 25.51 10.33
N CYS A 44 -6.84 26.62 10.62
CA CYS A 44 -5.93 27.20 9.65
C CYS A 44 -4.61 26.43 9.56
N ILE A 45 -3.87 26.54 8.45
CA ILE A 45 -2.60 25.81 8.25
C ILE A 45 -1.57 26.13 9.34
N LYS A 46 -1.58 27.35 9.89
CA LYS A 46 -0.67 27.75 10.96
C LYS A 46 -1.04 27.12 12.31
N CYS A 47 -2.34 26.98 12.58
CA CYS A 47 -2.85 26.55 13.88
C CYS A 47 -3.18 25.05 13.94
N CYS A 48 -3.38 24.36 12.83
CA CYS A 48 -3.53 22.90 12.77
C CYS A 48 -4.56 22.32 13.76
N ASN A 49 -5.65 23.03 14.08
CA ASN A 49 -6.61 22.65 15.14
C ASN A 49 -6.00 22.46 16.55
N THR A 50 -4.82 23.00 16.83
CA THR A 50 -4.14 22.92 18.13
C THR A 50 -4.43 24.10 19.04
N SER A 51 -4.66 25.29 18.47
CA SER A 51 -5.05 26.49 19.22
C SER A 51 -6.54 26.80 19.05
N SER A 52 -7.16 27.33 20.11
CA SER A 52 -8.54 27.82 20.11
C SER A 52 -8.58 29.34 20.00
N GLY A 53 -9.62 29.89 19.36
CA GLY A 53 -9.81 31.33 19.26
C GLY A 53 -11.24 31.74 19.02
N THR A 54 -11.49 33.04 19.13
CA THR A 54 -12.81 33.63 18.86
C THR A 54 -13.15 33.56 17.37
N ARG A 55 -14.41 33.80 17.04
CA ARG A 55 -14.90 33.80 15.66
C ARG A 55 -14.10 34.73 14.76
N GLU A 56 -13.78 35.92 15.24
CA GLU A 56 -13.05 36.97 14.51
C GLU A 56 -11.60 36.57 14.27
N MET A 57 -10.95 35.99 15.28
CA MET A 57 -9.58 35.51 15.18
C MET A 57 -9.47 34.34 14.19
N VAL A 58 -10.37 33.36 14.30
CA VAL A 58 -10.38 32.19 13.41
C VAL A 58 -10.72 32.62 11.98
N LYS A 59 -11.69 33.53 11.79
CA LYS A 59 -12.00 34.12 10.48
C LYS A 59 -10.77 34.76 9.84
N SER A 60 -10.06 35.60 10.59
CA SER A 60 -8.85 36.29 10.12
C SER A 60 -7.76 35.28 9.75
N HIS A 61 -7.55 34.25 10.57
CA HIS A 61 -6.60 33.19 10.28
C HIS A 61 -6.96 32.36 9.05
N LEU A 62 -8.25 32.08 8.80
CA LEU A 62 -8.66 31.33 7.61
C LEU A 62 -8.54 32.15 6.31
N ILE A 63 -8.60 33.48 6.40
CA ILE A 63 -8.35 34.37 5.27
C ILE A 63 -6.83 34.50 5.00
N VAL A 64 -6.01 34.65 6.04
CA VAL A 64 -4.56 34.92 5.91
C VAL A 64 -3.73 33.64 5.73
N HIS A 65 -4.06 32.59 6.46
CA HIS A 65 -3.27 31.36 6.59
C HIS A 65 -3.95 30.12 5.99
N GLU A 66 -5.10 30.28 5.34
CA GLU A 66 -5.89 29.20 4.70
C GLU A 66 -6.42 28.15 5.66
N ILE A 67 -7.49 27.47 5.25
CA ILE A 67 -7.96 26.26 5.92
C ILE A 67 -7.11 25.05 5.53
N ILE A 68 -6.97 24.10 6.45
CA ILE A 68 -6.34 22.80 6.20
C ILE A 68 -7.20 22.01 5.18
N GLN A 69 -6.70 21.84 3.94
CA GLN A 69 -7.44 21.20 2.83
C GLN A 69 -7.95 19.79 3.14
N ASN A 70 -7.16 18.96 3.84
CA ASN A 70 -7.54 17.59 4.19
C ASN A 70 -8.44 17.50 5.43
N TYR A 71 -8.79 18.64 6.05
CA TYR A 71 -9.77 18.70 7.13
C TYR A 71 -11.21 18.76 6.57
N THR A 72 -11.55 17.76 5.73
CA THR A 72 -12.86 17.65 5.07
C THR A 72 -13.93 17.05 5.98
N PHE A 73 -13.53 16.37 7.07
CA PHE A 73 -14.43 15.94 8.14
C PHE A 73 -14.23 16.82 9.37
N TRP A 74 -15.20 17.71 9.65
CA TRP A 74 -15.08 18.72 10.71
C TRP A 74 -15.43 18.17 12.10
N TYR A 75 -14.75 17.10 12.51
CA TYR A 75 -15.05 16.40 13.78
C TYR A 75 -14.82 17.28 15.01
N HIS A 76 -13.82 18.18 14.99
CA HIS A 76 -13.62 19.15 16.08
C HIS A 76 -14.71 20.23 16.14
N HIS A 77 -15.53 20.35 15.10
CA HIS A 77 -16.59 21.36 14.98
C HIS A 77 -17.99 20.73 14.90
N GLY A 78 -18.13 19.49 15.38
CA GLY A 78 -19.44 18.85 15.59
C GLY A 78 -20.08 18.22 14.34
N LYS A 79 -19.31 17.93 13.28
CA LYS A 79 -19.80 17.09 12.16
C LYS A 79 -19.88 15.63 12.61
N LYS A 80 -21.06 15.02 12.50
CA LYS A 80 -21.31 13.59 12.77
C LYS A 80 -21.30 12.78 11.46
N LEU A 81 -21.00 11.48 11.57
CA LEU A 81 -21.04 10.55 10.43
C LEU A 81 -22.49 10.39 9.94
N GLY A 82 -22.71 10.42 8.63
CA GLY A 82 -24.04 10.27 8.01
C GLY A 82 -24.90 11.56 7.89
N GLU A 83 -24.38 12.74 8.21
CA GLU A 83 -25.15 13.97 8.04
C GLU A 83 -25.18 14.44 6.56
N PRO A 84 -26.38 14.67 5.98
CA PRO A 84 -26.51 15.12 4.60
C PRO A 84 -25.89 16.52 4.42
N GLN A 85 -25.19 16.68 3.30
CA GLN A 85 -24.71 17.97 2.80
C GLN A 85 -25.88 18.74 2.19
N SER A 86 -25.96 20.05 2.44
CA SER A 86 -26.95 20.88 1.73
C SER A 86 -26.49 21.10 0.29
N ASN A 87 -27.05 20.36 -0.65
CA ASN A 87 -27.02 20.71 -2.06
C ASN A 87 -28.43 21.19 -2.42
N SER A 88 -28.55 22.48 -2.74
CA SER A 88 -29.68 22.97 -3.51
C SER A 88 -29.34 22.80 -4.99
N GLU A 89 -30.33 22.28 -5.72
CA GLU A 89 -30.44 22.09 -7.17
C GLU A 89 -30.00 20.72 -7.71
N ASP A 90 -31.04 20.04 -8.17
CA ASP A 90 -31.14 18.69 -8.73
C ASP A 90 -30.36 18.53 -10.03
N VAL A 91 -29.60 17.43 -10.13
CA VAL A 91 -29.54 16.60 -11.34
C VAL A 91 -29.35 15.16 -10.83
N GLU A 92 -30.31 14.30 -11.17
CA GLU A 92 -30.26 12.86 -10.99
C GLU A 92 -29.04 12.30 -11.75
N ASP A 93 -28.17 11.56 -11.07
CA ASP A 93 -27.37 10.52 -11.70
C ASP A 93 -27.16 9.42 -10.64
N ASP A 94 -27.91 8.35 -10.81
CA ASP A 94 -27.76 7.09 -10.11
C ASP A 94 -26.46 6.45 -10.61
N ASP A 95 -25.40 6.49 -9.80
CA ASP A 95 -24.33 5.49 -9.80
C ASP A 95 -23.53 5.64 -8.50
N ILE A 96 -24.00 4.94 -7.46
CA ILE A 96 -23.27 4.76 -6.21
C ILE A 96 -22.22 3.68 -6.44
N GLU A 97 -21.00 4.06 -6.86
CA GLU A 97 -19.83 3.21 -6.66
C GLU A 97 -19.35 3.35 -5.20
N GLU A 98 -19.79 2.41 -4.36
CA GLU A 98 -19.23 2.13 -3.04
C GLU A 98 -17.79 1.61 -3.17
N ALA A 99 -16.81 2.52 -3.25
CA ALA A 99 -15.40 2.15 -3.14
C ALA A 99 -14.99 1.92 -1.67
N TYR A 100 -15.24 0.71 -1.17
CA TYR A 100 -14.63 0.23 0.07
C TYR A 100 -13.15 -0.10 -0.16
N GLY A 101 -12.25 0.74 0.38
CA GLY A 101 -10.80 0.51 0.41
C GLY A 101 -10.35 -0.63 1.35
N GLU A 102 -11.22 -1.60 1.67
CA GLU A 102 -10.84 -2.85 2.35
C GLU A 102 -10.24 -3.87 1.37
N ASP A 103 -10.59 -3.77 0.07
CA ASP A 103 -10.26 -4.77 -0.94
C ASP A 103 -8.81 -4.77 -1.44
N GLU A 104 -8.08 -3.65 -1.35
CA GLU A 104 -6.71 -3.60 -1.90
C GLU A 104 -5.70 -4.38 -1.06
N ILE A 105 -5.84 -4.40 0.26
CA ILE A 105 -4.91 -5.17 1.13
C ILE A 105 -5.28 -6.64 1.13
N HIS A 106 -6.58 -6.95 1.17
CA HIS A 106 -7.04 -8.32 0.99
C HIS A 106 -6.68 -8.84 -0.40
N GLY A 107 -6.72 -8.00 -1.44
CA GLY A 107 -6.22 -8.30 -2.79
C GLY A 107 -4.71 -8.56 -2.82
N ILE A 108 -3.89 -7.65 -2.28
CA ILE A 108 -2.43 -7.82 -2.20
C ILE A 108 -2.07 -9.05 -1.34
N LEU A 109 -2.81 -9.31 -0.26
CA LEU A 109 -2.63 -10.51 0.57
C LEU A 109 -3.12 -11.77 -0.12
N ARG A 110 -4.21 -11.76 -0.91
CA ARG A 110 -4.63 -12.88 -1.77
C ARG A 110 -3.57 -13.17 -2.84
N ASP A 111 -3.01 -12.14 -3.44
CA ASP A 111 -1.95 -12.25 -4.45
C ASP A 111 -0.63 -12.77 -3.86
N LEU A 112 -0.34 -12.44 -2.59
CA LEU A 112 0.86 -12.88 -1.87
C LEU A 112 0.67 -14.20 -1.10
N TYR A 113 -0.56 -14.47 -0.66
CA TYR A 113 -1.04 -15.57 0.19
C TYR A 113 -2.46 -15.98 -0.24
N PRO A 114 -2.59 -16.88 -1.23
CA PRO A 114 -3.87 -17.29 -1.79
C PRO A 114 -4.86 -17.93 -0.80
N ASN A 115 -4.40 -18.32 0.40
CA ASN A 115 -5.22 -18.94 1.46
C ASN A 115 -5.68 -17.93 2.53
N PHE A 116 -5.43 -16.63 2.37
CA PHE A 116 -5.76 -15.63 3.41
C PHE A 116 -7.25 -15.56 3.76
N ASP A 117 -8.14 -15.89 2.81
CA ASP A 117 -9.60 -15.95 3.01
C ASP A 117 -10.15 -17.39 2.90
N ALA A 118 -9.31 -18.42 3.04
CA ALA A 118 -9.79 -19.79 3.08
C ALA A 118 -10.46 -20.03 4.44
N ASP A 119 -11.73 -19.64 4.52
CA ASP A 119 -12.67 -20.25 5.45
C ASP A 119 -12.56 -21.78 5.27
N ASN A 120 -12.46 -22.51 6.39
CA ASN A 120 -12.22 -23.95 6.46
C ASN A 120 -13.23 -24.72 5.59
N THR A 121 -12.93 -24.90 4.31
CA THR A 121 -13.61 -25.87 3.47
C THR A 121 -12.69 -27.08 3.42
N ASN A 122 -12.97 -28.01 4.33
CA ASN A 122 -12.55 -29.40 4.22
C ASN A 122 -12.99 -29.88 2.83
N ILE A 123 -12.05 -29.99 1.90
CA ILE A 123 -12.26 -30.77 0.68
C ILE A 123 -11.59 -32.11 0.93
N ASP A 124 -12.49 -33.09 1.05
CA ASP A 124 -12.25 -34.50 1.21
C ASP A 124 -11.34 -35.06 0.10
N GLY A 125 -10.69 -36.17 0.43
CA GLY A 125 -9.45 -36.64 -0.19
C GLY A 125 -9.44 -36.76 -1.72
N ASN A 126 -8.26 -36.52 -2.27
CA ASN A 126 -7.80 -37.29 -3.41
C ASN A 126 -6.30 -37.55 -3.30
N ASP A 127 -5.93 -38.79 -3.56
CA ASP A 127 -4.62 -39.40 -3.41
C ASP A 127 -3.63 -38.79 -4.42
N PHE A 128 -3.02 -37.66 -4.04
CA PHE A 128 -1.87 -37.11 -4.74
C PHE A 128 -0.62 -37.56 -4.00
N LEU A 129 0.26 -38.29 -4.70
CA LEU A 129 1.60 -38.62 -4.23
C LEU A 129 2.24 -37.35 -3.64
N GLU A 130 2.40 -37.30 -2.32
CA GLU A 130 3.07 -36.20 -1.64
C GLU A 130 4.53 -36.19 -2.10
N GLU A 131 4.84 -35.39 -3.11
CA GLU A 131 6.23 -35.09 -3.44
C GLU A 131 6.91 -34.54 -2.19
N GLU A 132 8.07 -35.11 -1.84
CA GLU A 132 8.76 -34.71 -0.62
C GLU A 132 9.08 -33.21 -0.68
N GLN A 133 8.49 -32.44 0.24
CA GLN A 133 8.65 -30.99 0.26
C GLN A 133 10.14 -30.62 0.31
N ASN A 134 10.55 -29.73 -0.60
CA ASN A 134 11.90 -29.20 -0.58
C ASN A 134 12.16 -28.38 0.71
N LEU A 135 13.43 -28.20 1.06
CA LEU A 135 13.84 -27.53 2.31
C LEU A 135 13.32 -26.09 2.43
N GLU A 136 13.13 -25.39 1.31
CA GLU A 136 12.63 -24.01 1.28
C GLU A 136 11.13 -23.95 1.58
N ALA A 137 10.35 -24.87 0.99
CA ALA A 137 8.93 -25.06 1.28
C ALA A 137 8.71 -25.48 2.74
N LYS A 138 9.48 -26.46 3.25
CA LYS A 138 9.43 -26.89 4.67
C LYS A 138 9.69 -25.73 5.65
N LYS A 139 10.57 -24.80 5.29
CA LYS A 139 10.83 -23.58 6.10
C LYS A 139 9.67 -22.61 6.02
N PHE A 140 9.14 -22.38 4.83
CA PHE A 140 8.03 -21.47 4.62
C PHE A 140 6.75 -21.94 5.32
N TYR A 141 6.36 -23.21 5.19
CA TYR A 141 5.16 -23.74 5.88
C TYR A 141 5.30 -23.68 7.40
N ARG A 142 6.50 -23.91 7.95
CA ARG A 142 6.77 -23.73 9.38
C ARG A 142 6.55 -22.29 9.82
N LEU A 143 7.04 -21.33 9.04
CA LEU A 143 6.80 -19.91 9.29
C LEU A 143 5.31 -19.57 9.20
N LEU A 144 4.64 -19.98 8.12
CA LEU A 144 3.22 -19.72 7.92
C LEU A 144 2.37 -20.26 9.08
N LYS A 145 2.64 -21.48 9.54
CA LYS A 145 1.95 -22.09 10.68
C LYS A 145 2.14 -21.33 12.00
N ASP A 146 3.33 -20.75 12.23
CA ASP A 146 3.57 -19.86 13.39
C ASP A 146 2.74 -18.56 13.28
N PHE A 147 2.57 -18.06 12.07
CA PHE A 147 1.84 -16.81 11.81
C PHE A 147 0.33 -16.96 11.81
N GLU A 148 -0.17 -18.14 11.47
CA GLU A 148 -1.58 -18.52 11.57
C GLU A 148 -1.99 -18.84 13.01
N GLN A 149 -1.04 -18.95 13.95
CA GLN A 149 -1.38 -19.11 15.36
C GLN A 149 -2.31 -17.97 15.83
N PRO A 150 -3.28 -18.27 16.70
CA PRO A 150 -4.10 -17.26 17.34
C PRO A 150 -3.24 -16.18 18.01
N LEU A 151 -3.73 -14.94 18.01
CA LEU A 151 -3.03 -13.83 18.68
C LEU A 151 -2.80 -14.11 20.17
N TYR A 152 -3.74 -14.82 20.80
CA TYR A 152 -3.69 -15.35 22.15
C TYR A 152 -4.66 -16.53 22.22
N GLN A 153 -4.68 -17.29 23.33
CA GLN A 153 -5.56 -18.45 23.49
C GLN A 153 -7.04 -18.09 23.22
N ASN A 154 -7.71 -18.88 22.38
CA ASN A 154 -9.11 -18.67 21.94
C ASN A 154 -9.37 -17.38 21.15
N SER A 155 -8.33 -16.70 20.65
CA SER A 155 -8.52 -15.55 19.77
C SER A 155 -9.10 -15.97 18.41
N LYS A 156 -10.08 -15.20 17.91
CA LYS A 156 -10.64 -15.37 16.56
C LYS A 156 -9.72 -14.84 15.46
N VAL A 157 -8.69 -14.07 15.82
CA VAL A 157 -7.76 -13.44 14.87
C VAL A 157 -6.37 -14.06 15.01
N SER A 158 -5.71 -14.27 13.87
CA SER A 158 -4.34 -14.75 13.84
C SER A 158 -3.34 -13.63 14.17
N LYS A 159 -2.14 -14.04 14.60
CA LYS A 159 -0.97 -13.17 14.74
C LYS A 159 -0.70 -12.40 13.44
N LEU A 160 -0.78 -13.06 12.29
CA LEU A 160 -0.55 -12.45 10.98
C LEU A 160 -1.56 -11.35 10.66
N SER A 161 -2.85 -11.65 10.75
CA SER A 161 -3.93 -10.71 10.41
C SER A 161 -3.83 -9.44 11.26
N THR A 162 -3.61 -9.61 12.57
CA THR A 162 -3.38 -8.51 13.50
C THR A 162 -2.17 -7.67 13.10
N MET A 163 -1.05 -8.30 12.74
CA MET A 163 0.17 -7.60 12.32
C MET A 163 -0.01 -6.77 11.06
N VAL A 164 -0.66 -7.32 10.05
CA VAL A 164 -0.89 -6.59 8.80
C VAL A 164 -1.78 -5.38 9.05
N LYS A 165 -2.87 -5.55 9.81
CA LYS A 165 -3.78 -4.45 10.17
C LYS A 165 -3.05 -3.34 10.94
N LEU A 166 -2.25 -3.69 11.96
CA LEU A 166 -1.50 -2.72 12.74
C LEU A 166 -0.45 -1.97 11.91
N LEU A 167 0.29 -2.67 11.05
CA LEU A 167 1.27 -2.03 10.16
C LEU A 167 0.61 -1.15 9.09
N HIS A 168 -0.58 -1.51 8.65
CA HIS A 168 -1.38 -0.69 7.76
C HIS A 168 -1.83 0.60 8.43
N ILE A 169 -2.42 0.51 9.64
CA ILE A 169 -2.81 1.66 10.46
C ILE A 169 -1.60 2.58 10.71
N LYS A 170 -0.44 2.00 11.07
CA LYS A 170 0.81 2.74 11.23
C LYS A 170 1.16 3.55 9.98
N SER A 171 1.01 2.93 8.81
CA SER A 171 1.39 3.51 7.52
C SER A 171 0.43 4.62 7.11
N ILE A 172 -0.88 4.39 7.19
CA ILE A 172 -1.90 5.42 6.93
C ILE A 172 -1.78 6.57 7.92
N GLY A 173 -1.69 6.26 9.21
CA GLY A 173 -1.59 7.24 10.28
C GLY A 173 -0.25 7.95 10.35
N CYS A 174 0.74 7.57 9.53
CA CYS A 174 2.10 8.12 9.54
C CYS A 174 2.77 8.09 10.93
N TRP A 175 2.50 7.05 11.73
CA TRP A 175 3.06 6.96 13.09
C TRP A 175 4.58 6.80 13.03
N SER A 176 5.31 7.36 14.01
CA SER A 176 6.75 7.15 14.12
C SER A 176 7.07 5.70 14.54
N HIS A 177 8.32 5.27 14.41
CA HIS A 177 8.72 3.92 14.84
C HIS A 177 8.63 3.79 16.37
N GLU A 178 8.93 4.88 17.07
CA GLU A 178 8.91 5.02 18.51
C GLU A 178 7.47 4.96 19.02
N SER A 179 6.56 5.77 18.47
CA SER A 179 5.15 5.81 18.91
C SER A 179 4.44 4.48 18.67
N PHE A 180 4.70 3.84 17.53
CA PHE A 180 4.14 2.52 17.24
C PHE A 180 4.69 1.44 18.18
N THR A 181 5.97 1.53 18.56
CA THR A 181 6.56 0.61 19.54
C THR A 181 5.93 0.80 20.92
N MET A 182 5.73 2.04 21.37
CA MET A 182 5.03 2.33 22.63
C MET A 182 3.61 1.77 22.62
N PHE A 183 2.89 1.94 21.51
CA PHE A 183 1.54 1.39 21.34
C PHE A 183 1.52 -0.14 21.40
N LEU A 184 2.44 -0.82 20.71
CA LEU A 184 2.53 -2.28 20.76
C LEU A 184 2.78 -2.79 22.18
N LYS A 185 3.63 -2.12 22.95
CA LYS A 185 3.88 -2.46 24.36
C LYS A 185 2.61 -2.31 25.20
N MET A 186 1.96 -1.16 25.12
CA MET A 186 0.70 -0.91 25.84
C MET A 186 -0.38 -1.96 25.46
N LEU A 187 -0.52 -2.30 24.17
CA LEU A 187 -1.45 -3.36 23.76
C LEU A 187 -1.10 -4.69 24.41
N LYS A 188 0.17 -5.07 24.39
CA LYS A 188 0.65 -6.36 24.88
C LYS A 188 0.58 -6.48 26.40
N GLU A 189 0.94 -5.41 27.11
CA GLU A 189 1.09 -5.37 28.57
C GLU A 189 -0.24 -5.09 29.27
N ASP A 190 -1.09 -4.20 28.71
CA ASP A 190 -2.28 -3.70 29.41
C ASP A 190 -3.60 -4.23 28.84
N LEU A 191 -3.67 -4.58 27.56
CA LEU A 191 -4.93 -4.92 26.88
C LEU A 191 -5.07 -6.39 26.46
N LEU A 192 -3.96 -7.09 26.25
CA LEU A 192 -3.95 -8.48 25.82
C LEU A 192 -3.60 -9.42 26.97
N PRO A 193 -4.02 -10.70 26.92
CA PRO A 193 -3.58 -11.69 27.87
C PRO A 193 -2.05 -11.85 27.90
N THR A 194 -1.50 -12.25 29.04
CA THR A 194 -0.06 -12.37 29.31
C THR A 194 0.69 -13.23 28.28
N GLU A 195 0.04 -14.24 27.70
CA GLU A 195 0.61 -15.12 26.66
C GLU A 195 0.21 -14.71 25.24
N SER A 196 0.17 -13.41 24.93
CA SER A 196 -0.11 -12.95 23.57
C SER A 196 1.12 -13.01 22.65
N ASN A 197 0.87 -13.45 21.42
CA ASN A 197 1.85 -13.57 20.33
C ASN A 197 2.17 -12.22 19.64
N LEU A 198 1.77 -11.10 20.24
CA LEU A 198 2.03 -9.76 19.72
C LEU A 198 3.53 -9.40 19.88
N PRO A 199 4.20 -8.86 18.85
CA PRO A 199 5.52 -8.27 19.02
C PRO A 199 5.45 -7.01 19.89
N ASP A 200 6.50 -6.75 20.64
CA ASP A 200 6.65 -5.62 21.56
C ASP A 200 7.28 -4.38 20.91
N SER A 201 7.62 -4.46 19.62
CA SER A 201 8.33 -3.41 18.92
C SER A 201 8.08 -3.41 17.42
N TYR A 202 8.25 -2.23 16.81
CA TYR A 202 8.21 -2.10 15.36
C TYR A 202 9.27 -2.98 14.67
N TYR A 203 10.44 -3.16 15.30
CA TYR A 203 11.52 -3.95 14.72
C TYR A 203 11.15 -5.43 14.62
N GLU A 204 10.60 -6.02 15.69
CA GLU A 204 10.12 -7.41 15.65
C GLU A 204 8.93 -7.57 14.68
N ALA A 205 7.98 -6.62 14.67
CA ALA A 205 6.90 -6.61 13.68
C ALA A 205 7.44 -6.56 12.23
N LYS A 206 8.48 -5.76 11.98
CA LYS A 206 9.11 -5.65 10.65
C LYS A 206 9.91 -6.90 10.28
N LYS A 207 10.54 -7.55 11.25
CA LYS A 207 11.27 -8.81 11.07
C LYS A 207 10.31 -9.92 10.64
N ILE A 208 9.14 -10.00 11.25
CA ILE A 208 8.06 -10.91 10.85
C ILE A 208 7.72 -10.76 9.35
N ILE A 209 7.45 -9.53 8.90
CA ILE A 209 7.15 -9.23 7.48
C ILE A 209 8.33 -9.58 6.56
N ARG A 210 9.57 -9.38 7.02
CA ARG A 210 10.76 -9.74 6.25
C ARG A 210 10.88 -11.25 6.07
N ASP A 211 10.64 -12.02 7.14
CA ASP A 211 10.81 -13.46 7.16
C ASP A 211 9.71 -14.16 6.34
N LEU A 212 8.54 -13.53 6.23
CA LEU A 212 7.47 -13.86 5.27
C LEU A 212 7.82 -13.58 3.79
N GLY A 213 8.99 -12.99 3.52
CA GLY A 213 9.42 -12.69 2.16
C GLY A 213 8.67 -11.52 1.52
N LEU A 214 8.15 -10.61 2.35
CA LEU A 214 7.57 -9.33 1.92
C LEU A 214 8.59 -8.18 1.94
N SER A 215 9.88 -8.54 2.09
CA SER A 215 10.98 -7.60 2.00
C SER A 215 11.39 -7.31 0.55
N TYR A 216 12.16 -6.24 0.39
CA TYR A 216 12.78 -5.87 -0.88
C TYR A 216 14.29 -5.78 -0.72
N LYS A 217 15.01 -6.04 -1.81
CA LYS A 217 16.43 -5.78 -1.96
C LYS A 217 16.61 -4.36 -2.50
N LYS A 218 17.59 -3.65 -1.95
CA LYS A 218 17.99 -2.33 -2.46
C LYS A 218 19.10 -2.53 -3.49
N ILE A 219 18.89 -2.00 -4.68
CA ILE A 219 19.86 -2.00 -5.78
C ILE A 219 20.13 -0.56 -6.13
N ASP A 220 21.38 -0.14 -6.14
CA ASP A 220 21.70 1.22 -6.52
C ASP A 220 21.49 1.39 -8.03
N ALA A 221 21.00 2.56 -8.42
CA ALA A 221 20.72 2.90 -9.81
C ALA A 221 21.45 4.18 -10.19
N CYS A 222 21.83 4.29 -11.46
CA CYS A 222 22.34 5.54 -12.02
C CYS A 222 21.28 6.65 -11.88
N LYS A 223 21.74 7.86 -11.53
CA LYS A 223 20.88 9.06 -11.48
C LYS A 223 20.07 9.26 -12.76
N ASN A 224 20.67 8.97 -13.91
CA ASN A 224 20.09 9.12 -15.24
C ASN A 224 19.41 7.84 -15.75
N ASN A 225 19.13 6.85 -14.89
CA ASN A 225 18.46 5.58 -15.23
C ASN A 225 19.19 4.68 -16.24
N CYS A 226 20.46 4.96 -16.56
CA CYS A 226 21.18 4.21 -17.61
C CYS A 226 21.52 2.77 -17.22
N MET A 227 21.73 2.48 -15.93
CA MET A 227 22.12 1.16 -15.45
C MET A 227 21.82 0.97 -13.96
N LEU A 228 21.84 -0.29 -13.54
CA LEU A 228 21.83 -0.71 -12.14
C LEU A 228 23.23 -1.15 -11.72
N TYR A 229 23.63 -0.81 -10.50
CA TYR A 229 24.86 -1.32 -9.88
C TYR A 229 24.60 -2.72 -9.32
N TRP A 230 24.50 -3.71 -10.20
CA TRP A 230 24.06 -5.06 -9.90
C TRP A 230 24.95 -6.11 -10.56
N LYS A 231 25.08 -7.31 -9.95
CA LYS A 231 26.00 -8.38 -10.37
C LYS A 231 27.41 -7.83 -10.60
N ASP A 232 27.92 -7.91 -11.83
CA ASP A 232 29.27 -7.57 -12.22
C ASP A 232 29.56 -6.07 -12.04
N ASP A 233 28.51 -5.24 -12.05
CA ASP A 233 28.58 -3.79 -11.91
C ASP A 233 28.44 -3.30 -10.46
N LYS A 234 28.29 -4.22 -9.50
CA LYS A 234 27.98 -3.90 -8.10
C LYS A 234 29.03 -3.01 -7.43
N PHE A 235 30.29 -3.11 -7.82
CA PHE A 235 31.41 -2.40 -7.20
C PHE A 235 31.79 -1.10 -7.91
N LEU A 236 31.12 -0.75 -9.01
CA LEU A 236 31.39 0.50 -9.70
C LEU A 236 30.97 1.70 -8.86
N GLU A 237 31.76 2.76 -8.94
CA GLU A 237 31.47 4.05 -8.32
C GLU A 237 30.88 5.07 -9.31
N SER A 238 30.93 4.79 -10.61
CA SER A 238 30.39 5.63 -11.67
C SER A 238 29.66 4.80 -12.74
N CYS A 239 28.75 5.45 -13.45
CA CYS A 239 27.97 4.82 -14.51
C CYS A 239 28.82 4.57 -15.76
N LYS A 240 28.83 3.34 -16.27
CA LYS A 240 29.52 2.96 -17.52
C LYS A 240 29.00 3.68 -18.76
N VAL A 241 27.76 4.15 -18.74
CA VAL A 241 27.08 4.76 -19.91
C VAL A 241 27.25 6.28 -19.93
N CYS A 242 26.99 6.97 -18.82
CA CYS A 242 26.99 8.43 -18.77
C CYS A 242 28.06 9.04 -17.86
N GLY A 243 28.93 8.23 -17.24
CA GLY A 243 30.00 8.70 -16.35
C GLY A 243 29.53 9.26 -15.01
N ALA A 244 28.22 9.42 -14.79
CA ALA A 244 27.68 10.01 -13.57
C ALA A 244 28.04 9.22 -12.31
N SER A 245 28.34 9.92 -11.22
CA SER A 245 28.62 9.34 -9.91
C SER A 245 27.45 8.52 -9.39
N ARG A 246 27.76 7.38 -8.76
CA ARG A 246 26.80 6.56 -8.00
C ARG A 246 26.28 7.28 -6.76
N TRP A 247 27.12 8.12 -6.17
CA TRP A 247 26.92 8.65 -4.82
C TRP A 247 26.21 9.99 -4.83
N LYS A 248 25.51 10.29 -3.74
CA LYS A 248 24.85 11.57 -3.53
C LYS A 248 25.84 12.55 -2.91
N GLU A 249 25.90 13.75 -3.45
CA GLU A 249 26.75 14.83 -2.96
C GLU A 249 25.95 15.82 -2.10
N ASP A 250 26.63 16.53 -1.19
CA ASP A 250 26.09 17.69 -0.51
C ASP A 250 26.06 18.92 -1.41
N LYS A 251 24.95 19.66 -1.36
CA LYS A 251 24.75 20.82 -2.23
C LYS A 251 25.67 21.99 -1.85
N HIS A 252 26.12 22.07 -0.59
CA HIS A 252 26.94 23.17 -0.10
C HIS A 252 28.42 22.83 -0.13
N SER A 253 28.82 21.63 0.29
CA SER A 253 30.23 21.23 0.33
C SER A 253 30.71 20.51 -0.94
N GLY A 254 29.81 19.98 -1.78
CA GLY A 254 30.18 19.12 -2.91
C GLY A 254 30.70 17.73 -2.51
N GLU A 255 30.79 17.44 -1.20
CA GLU A 255 31.33 16.18 -0.72
C GLU A 255 30.30 15.05 -0.78
N THR A 256 30.79 13.80 -0.86
CA THR A 256 29.93 12.62 -0.81
C THR A 256 29.21 12.53 0.53
N LYS A 257 27.89 12.33 0.50
CA LYS A 257 27.08 12.14 1.71
C LYS A 257 27.30 10.75 2.31
N PHE A 258 27.44 10.74 3.62
CA PHE A 258 27.49 9.52 4.43
C PHE A 258 26.29 9.42 5.37
N LYS A 259 25.80 8.20 5.58
CA LYS A 259 24.84 7.88 6.65
C LYS A 259 25.34 6.65 7.39
N SER A 260 25.57 6.79 8.71
CA SER A 260 26.08 5.70 9.56
C SER A 260 27.34 5.05 8.98
N GLY A 261 28.30 5.86 8.52
CA GLY A 261 29.56 5.41 7.94
C GLY A 261 29.50 4.86 6.50
N LYS A 262 28.34 4.86 5.84
CA LYS A 262 28.19 4.36 4.45
C LYS A 262 27.85 5.47 3.48
N LYS A 263 28.51 5.48 2.30
CA LYS A 263 28.17 6.37 1.18
C LYS A 263 26.70 6.19 0.79
N ILE A 264 26.00 7.28 0.53
CA ILE A 264 24.58 7.25 0.14
C ILE A 264 24.47 7.24 -1.38
N ALA A 265 23.82 6.22 -1.95
CA ALA A 265 23.56 6.16 -3.38
C ALA A 265 22.58 7.26 -3.83
N HIS A 266 22.76 7.78 -5.04
CA HIS A 266 21.93 8.84 -5.60
C HIS A 266 20.50 8.34 -5.89
N LYS A 267 20.36 7.14 -6.46
CA LYS A 267 19.07 6.52 -6.77
C LYS A 267 19.09 5.04 -6.34
N ILE A 268 17.97 4.54 -5.86
CA ILE A 268 17.82 3.16 -5.36
C ILE A 268 16.58 2.54 -5.99
N LEU A 269 16.75 1.42 -6.67
CA LEU A 269 15.69 0.49 -7.06
C LEU A 269 15.35 -0.43 -5.87
N ARG A 270 14.06 -0.54 -5.56
CA ARG A 270 13.54 -1.52 -4.60
C ARG A 270 13.11 -2.75 -5.37
N TYR A 271 14.02 -3.72 -5.49
CA TYR A 271 13.78 -4.97 -6.18
C TYR A 271 13.16 -5.97 -5.23
N PHE A 272 11.97 -6.44 -5.55
CA PHE A 272 11.38 -7.52 -4.81
C PHE A 272 11.68 -8.87 -5.49
N PRO A 273 12.29 -9.84 -4.79
CA PRO A 273 12.71 -11.11 -5.40
C PRO A 273 11.57 -11.85 -6.10
N LEU A 274 11.78 -12.18 -7.37
CA LEU A 274 10.77 -12.85 -8.20
C LEU A 274 10.66 -14.35 -7.89
N LYS A 275 11.80 -15.06 -7.83
CA LYS A 275 11.83 -16.53 -7.69
C LYS A 275 11.01 -17.05 -6.49
N PRO A 276 11.16 -16.51 -5.26
CA PRO A 276 10.38 -16.99 -4.11
C PRO A 276 8.88 -16.77 -4.27
N ARG A 277 8.47 -15.74 -5.01
CA ARG A 277 7.04 -15.48 -5.28
C ARG A 277 6.46 -16.46 -6.28
N LEU A 278 7.20 -16.75 -7.35
CA LEU A 278 6.76 -17.73 -8.33
C LEU A 278 6.69 -19.12 -7.71
N GLN A 279 7.66 -19.50 -6.87
CA GLN A 279 7.59 -20.76 -6.12
C GLN A 279 6.32 -20.84 -5.27
N ARG A 280 5.94 -19.75 -4.57
CA ARG A 280 4.72 -19.70 -3.76
C ARG A 280 3.43 -19.95 -4.54
N LEU A 281 3.34 -19.55 -5.81
CA LEU A 281 2.17 -19.84 -6.65
C LEU A 281 1.95 -21.35 -6.80
N PHE A 282 3.01 -22.15 -6.80
CA PHE A 282 2.93 -23.61 -6.91
C PHE A 282 2.82 -24.33 -5.56
N MET A 283 2.87 -23.59 -4.43
CA MET A 283 2.74 -24.18 -3.09
C MET A 283 1.27 -24.41 -2.67
N SER A 284 0.31 -23.86 -3.42
CA SER A 284 -1.12 -24.13 -3.23
C SER A 284 -1.59 -25.06 -4.34
N SER A 285 -2.23 -26.18 -3.99
CA SER A 285 -2.79 -27.13 -4.96
C SER A 285 -3.85 -26.49 -5.86
N LYS A 286 -4.62 -25.55 -5.30
CA LYS A 286 -5.59 -24.76 -6.07
C LYS A 286 -4.90 -23.87 -7.08
N ILE A 287 -3.94 -23.05 -6.64
CA ILE A 287 -3.27 -22.10 -7.54
C ILE A 287 -2.36 -22.82 -8.54
N SER A 288 -1.69 -23.91 -8.15
CA SER A 288 -0.87 -24.69 -9.08
C SER A 288 -1.71 -25.23 -10.25
N SER A 289 -2.93 -25.70 -10.01
CA SER A 289 -3.85 -26.09 -11.09
C SER A 289 -4.32 -24.90 -11.95
N LEU A 290 -4.45 -23.71 -11.36
CA LEU A 290 -4.73 -22.49 -12.13
C LEU A 290 -3.52 -22.06 -12.97
N MET A 291 -2.30 -22.27 -12.50
CA MET A 291 -1.07 -21.92 -13.22
C MET A 291 -0.84 -22.80 -14.47
N THR A 292 -1.42 -23.99 -14.53
CA THR A 292 -1.40 -24.89 -15.71
C THR A 292 -2.66 -24.80 -16.57
N TRP A 293 -3.66 -24.02 -16.13
CA TRP A 293 -4.99 -23.93 -16.76
C TRP A 293 -4.92 -23.60 -18.25
N HIS A 294 -4.04 -22.66 -18.63
CA HIS A 294 -3.87 -22.18 -20.00
C HIS A 294 -3.57 -23.28 -21.03
N GLN A 295 -3.04 -24.42 -20.58
CA GLN A 295 -2.71 -25.57 -21.42
C GLN A 295 -3.65 -26.76 -21.18
N GLU A 296 -4.02 -27.03 -19.93
CA GLU A 296 -4.78 -28.24 -19.57
C GLU A 296 -6.30 -28.08 -19.71
N LYS A 297 -6.82 -26.87 -19.47
CA LYS A 297 -8.26 -26.61 -19.30
C LYS A 297 -8.79 -25.52 -20.22
N ARG A 298 -7.92 -24.83 -20.96
CA ARG A 298 -8.30 -23.80 -21.93
C ARG A 298 -9.08 -24.43 -23.09
N VAL A 299 -10.22 -23.83 -23.44
CA VAL A 299 -11.01 -24.19 -24.62
C VAL A 299 -10.51 -23.42 -25.82
N ASP A 300 -10.06 -24.13 -26.85
CA ASP A 300 -9.65 -23.54 -28.13
C ASP A 300 -10.76 -23.65 -29.16
N ASN A 301 -11.64 -22.64 -29.20
CA ASN A 301 -12.75 -22.55 -30.14
C ASN A 301 -12.60 -21.38 -31.13
N GLY A 302 -11.36 -20.87 -31.28
CA GLY A 302 -11.05 -19.73 -32.14
C GLY A 302 -11.44 -18.36 -31.59
N MET A 303 -12.04 -18.27 -30.40
CA MET A 303 -12.29 -16.99 -29.71
C MET A 303 -11.13 -16.63 -28.78
N MET A 304 -10.72 -15.36 -28.80
CA MET A 304 -9.69 -14.84 -27.90
C MET A 304 -10.30 -14.58 -26.51
N ARG A 305 -9.90 -15.38 -25.52
CA ARG A 305 -10.37 -15.30 -24.13
C ARG A 305 -9.24 -15.14 -23.13
N HIS A 306 -8.03 -15.52 -23.52
CA HIS A 306 -6.86 -15.54 -22.68
C HIS A 306 -5.61 -15.11 -23.49
N PRO A 307 -4.55 -14.55 -22.86
CA PRO A 307 -3.30 -14.20 -23.57
C PRO A 307 -2.70 -15.36 -24.39
N ALA A 308 -2.95 -16.61 -24.00
CA ALA A 308 -2.54 -17.81 -24.72
C ALA A 308 -3.16 -17.94 -26.13
N ASP A 309 -4.30 -17.29 -26.38
CA ASP A 309 -4.94 -17.29 -27.70
C ASP A 309 -4.27 -16.30 -28.67
N SER A 310 -3.44 -15.38 -28.15
CA SER A 310 -2.79 -14.33 -28.93
C SER A 310 -1.68 -14.87 -29.84
N MET A 311 -1.46 -14.16 -30.96
CA MET A 311 -0.35 -14.47 -31.87
C MET A 311 1.01 -14.31 -31.21
N ALA A 312 1.14 -13.40 -30.24
CA ALA A 312 2.39 -13.19 -29.51
C ALA A 312 2.78 -14.43 -28.69
N TRP A 313 1.80 -15.04 -28.01
CA TRP A 313 2.02 -16.26 -27.25
C TRP A 313 2.33 -17.44 -28.16
N LYS A 314 1.56 -17.64 -29.23
CA LYS A 314 1.78 -18.74 -30.20
C LYS A 314 3.17 -18.67 -30.83
N LYS A 315 3.58 -17.47 -31.26
CA LYS A 315 4.92 -17.24 -31.80
C LYS A 315 6.03 -17.49 -30.77
N PHE A 316 5.80 -17.15 -29.50
CA PHE A 316 6.75 -17.46 -28.43
C PHE A 316 6.89 -18.98 -28.24
N ASP A 317 5.79 -19.72 -28.27
CA ASP A 317 5.78 -21.17 -28.11
C ASP A 317 6.49 -21.89 -29.28
N GLU A 318 6.33 -21.39 -30.51
CA GLU A 318 7.06 -21.86 -31.70
C GLU A 318 8.58 -21.69 -31.57
N LEU A 319 9.03 -20.55 -31.02
CA LEU A 319 10.44 -20.22 -30.82
C LEU A 319 11.07 -20.96 -29.64
N HIS A 320 10.27 -21.33 -28.64
CA HIS A 320 10.72 -21.89 -27.37
C HIS A 320 9.97 -23.18 -27.03
N GLN A 321 10.03 -24.18 -27.93
CA GLN A 321 9.26 -25.42 -27.83
C GLN A 321 9.48 -26.18 -26.51
N SER A 322 10.72 -26.25 -26.00
CA SER A 322 11.02 -26.90 -24.72
C SER A 322 10.40 -26.15 -23.53
N PHE A 323 10.26 -24.83 -23.62
CA PHE A 323 9.56 -24.05 -22.62
C PHE A 323 8.05 -24.24 -22.73
N ALA A 324 7.50 -24.24 -23.95
CA ALA A 324 6.07 -24.41 -24.19
C ALA A 324 5.56 -25.81 -23.83
N ALA A 325 6.41 -26.83 -23.95
CA ALA A 325 6.09 -28.21 -23.61
C ALA A 325 5.88 -28.45 -22.10
N GLU A 326 6.37 -27.56 -21.23
CA GLU A 326 6.24 -27.65 -19.77
C GLU A 326 5.16 -26.68 -19.27
N PRO A 327 3.96 -27.16 -18.90
CA PRO A 327 2.83 -26.31 -18.49
C PRO A 327 3.10 -25.47 -17.23
N ARG A 328 4.05 -25.89 -16.39
CA ARG A 328 4.40 -25.18 -15.16
C ARG A 328 5.29 -23.96 -15.40
N ASN A 329 5.77 -23.76 -16.64
CA ASN A 329 6.55 -22.60 -16.96
C ASN A 329 5.71 -21.32 -16.91
N VAL A 330 6.20 -20.35 -16.13
CA VAL A 330 5.48 -19.10 -15.88
C VAL A 330 5.78 -18.07 -16.96
N ARG A 331 4.73 -17.55 -17.58
CA ARG A 331 4.76 -16.43 -18.51
C ARG A 331 4.32 -15.17 -17.77
N LEU A 332 5.09 -14.10 -17.95
CA LEU A 332 4.92 -12.85 -17.22
C LEU A 332 4.65 -11.71 -18.19
N GLY A 333 3.54 -11.02 -18.00
CA GLY A 333 3.32 -9.68 -18.53
C GLY A 333 4.17 -8.67 -17.76
N LEU A 334 4.82 -7.75 -18.47
CA LEU A 334 5.56 -6.64 -17.88
C LEU A 334 4.84 -5.34 -18.19
N ALA A 335 4.51 -4.58 -17.14
CA ALA A 335 4.01 -3.22 -17.24
C ALA A 335 5.01 -2.28 -16.55
N SER A 336 5.32 -1.16 -17.19
CA SER A 336 6.26 -0.14 -16.68
C SER A 336 5.70 1.28 -16.70
N ASP A 337 4.47 1.44 -17.18
CA ASP A 337 3.71 2.67 -17.12
C ASP A 337 3.04 2.84 -15.76
N GLY A 338 2.82 4.11 -15.38
CA GLY A 338 2.62 4.53 -14.00
C GLY A 338 1.35 4.00 -13.36
N PHE A 339 1.45 2.86 -12.67
CA PHE A 339 0.42 2.42 -11.73
C PHE A 339 0.46 3.31 -10.48
N GLN A 340 -0.55 4.13 -10.26
CA GLN A 340 -0.68 4.93 -9.03
C GLN A 340 -1.31 4.07 -7.92
N LEU A 341 -0.50 3.22 -7.28
CA LEU A 341 -0.92 2.29 -6.19
C LEU A 341 -1.51 2.98 -4.94
N PHE A 342 -1.48 4.31 -4.86
CA PHE A 342 -2.04 5.05 -3.73
C PHE A 342 -2.74 6.30 -4.27
N GLY A 343 -4.07 6.27 -4.27
CA GLY A 343 -4.89 7.45 -4.56
C GLY A 343 -4.43 8.66 -3.73
N SER A 344 -4.24 9.79 -4.41
CA SER A 344 -4.29 11.15 -3.85
C SER A 344 -3.40 11.47 -2.63
N SER A 345 -2.17 10.93 -2.53
CA SER A 345 -1.20 11.41 -1.53
C SER A 345 -0.42 12.65 -2.05
N ARG A 346 -0.30 13.67 -1.19
CA ARG A 346 0.23 15.03 -1.48
C ARG A 346 1.72 15.10 -1.89
N THR A 347 2.41 13.97 -1.99
CA THR A 347 3.75 13.90 -2.56
C THR A 347 3.68 13.08 -3.83
N PRO A 348 3.95 13.65 -5.02
CA PRO A 348 4.21 12.86 -6.21
C PRO A 348 5.51 12.08 -5.95
N TYR A 349 5.38 10.90 -5.35
CA TYR A 349 6.47 9.96 -5.33
C TYR A 349 6.66 9.55 -6.78
N ASN A 350 7.81 9.90 -7.34
CA ASN A 350 8.25 9.48 -8.67
C ASN A 350 8.67 8.00 -8.68
N ILE A 351 7.79 7.15 -8.15
CA ILE A 351 7.93 5.71 -8.24
C ILE A 351 7.36 5.35 -9.60
N TRP A 352 8.23 4.85 -10.48
CA TRP A 352 7.83 4.18 -11.70
C TRP A 352 7.80 2.68 -11.37
N PRO A 353 6.64 2.11 -11.04
CA PRO A 353 6.56 0.70 -10.74
C PRO A 353 6.85 -0.08 -12.04
N VAL A 354 7.64 -1.14 -11.91
CA VAL A 354 7.67 -2.22 -12.90
C VAL A 354 6.91 -3.36 -12.28
N VAL A 355 5.76 -3.68 -12.88
CA VAL A 355 4.85 -4.72 -12.40
C VAL A 355 5.01 -5.94 -13.31
N LEU A 356 5.07 -7.12 -12.69
CA LEU A 356 5.07 -8.40 -13.38
C LEU A 356 3.80 -9.15 -12.99
N ILE A 357 3.01 -9.56 -13.99
CA ILE A 357 1.74 -10.25 -13.80
C ILE A 357 1.84 -11.65 -14.42
N PRO A 358 1.51 -12.73 -13.70
CA PRO A 358 1.46 -14.06 -14.28
C PRO A 358 0.28 -14.17 -15.26
N TYR A 359 0.58 -14.44 -16.53
CA TYR A 359 -0.43 -14.69 -17.57
C TYR A 359 -0.84 -16.16 -17.66
N ASN A 360 -0.49 -16.98 -16.68
CA ASN A 360 -0.83 -18.39 -16.63
C ASN A 360 -2.24 -18.64 -16.08
N LEU A 361 -2.75 -17.70 -15.28
CA LEU A 361 -4.01 -17.81 -14.56
C LEU A 361 -5.20 -17.64 -15.52
N PRO A 362 -6.35 -18.29 -15.24
CA PRO A 362 -7.55 -18.13 -16.05
C PRO A 362 -8.05 -16.67 -16.07
N PRO A 363 -8.86 -16.31 -17.09
CA PRO A 363 -9.51 -14.99 -17.20
C PRO A 363 -10.43 -14.64 -16.03
#